data_AF-A0A345GVJ8-F1
#
_entry.id   AF-A0A345GVJ8-F1
#
_cell.length_a   1.000
_cell.length_b   1.000
_cell.length_c   1.000
_cell.angle_alpha   90.00
_cell.angle_beta   90.00
_cell.angle_gamma   90.00
#
_symmetry.space_group_name_H-M   'P 1'
#
loop_
_entity.id
_entity.type
_entity.pdbx_description
1 polymer ?
#
loop_
_entity_poly.entity_id
_entity_poly.type
_entity_poly.pdbx_seq_one_letter_code
_entity_poly.pdbx_strand_id
1 'polypeptide(L)'
;MKNNTHTKQVRQIIDAIEITSLTTYKVHGEEEYVQNQMPYQTFAEDFKSFGSNATVDSQQQRTNLTNALTNTIYAKFYCGIQNGNHTSKIPPKVERDEFMNQLSQANTSVNGLDYHWNIYNIDAKTGSAYVQKNGELRWLQPNGFQFVNPQQKQAIVNTKVNLTRQKENRNLQPVFYHVFSNEMFPQEVEIGRFYWNVSPEGAAKLVNLLTTTLNDYKIPFQFKCLNHPELYVRSDSAVLYVSKKHVQLVSIILQSVIPNLEPYLVDEIPMFTKQLHKGVGYAEDPGKGQSFGMSRSSTIAEALVEAFLQEQNATQRFNTVVNSLSRKGMSLDRLHLNKHTALTPTFPTYE
;
A
#
# COMPACT_ATOMS: atom_id res chain seq x y z
N MET A 1 -11.26 14.78 -24.21
CA MET A 1 -10.50 13.77 -23.45
C MET A 1 -11.09 12.41 -23.78
N LYS A 2 -10.29 11.41 -24.16
CA LYS A 2 -10.79 10.04 -24.36
C LYS A 2 -11.41 9.56 -23.04
N ASN A 3 -12.63 9.04 -23.07
CA ASN A 3 -13.35 8.59 -21.87
C ASN A 3 -12.75 7.28 -21.34
N ASN A 4 -11.56 7.36 -20.74
CA ASN A 4 -10.82 6.23 -20.20
C ASN A 4 -11.35 5.82 -18.81
N THR A 5 -10.97 4.64 -18.33
CA THR A 5 -11.46 4.08 -17.05
C THR A 5 -11.22 5.03 -15.86
N HIS A 6 -10.05 5.65 -15.72
CA HIS A 6 -9.79 6.54 -14.59
C HIS A 6 -10.62 7.83 -14.65
N THR A 7 -10.96 8.32 -15.85
CA THR A 7 -11.85 9.47 -16.02
C THR A 7 -13.23 9.15 -15.48
N LYS A 8 -13.75 7.95 -15.77
CA LYS A 8 -15.03 7.47 -15.23
C LYS A 8 -14.98 7.33 -13.71
N GLN A 9 -13.90 6.75 -13.17
CA GLN A 9 -13.71 6.62 -11.71
C GLN A 9 -13.67 7.97 -11.00
N VAL A 10 -12.93 8.95 -11.54
CA VAL A 10 -12.87 10.29 -10.96
C VAL A 10 -14.22 10.99 -11.02
N ARG A 11 -14.96 10.86 -12.14
CA ARG A 11 -16.34 11.37 -12.22
C ARG A 11 -17.26 10.72 -11.21
N GLN A 12 -17.21 9.40 -11.08
CA GLN A 12 -17.99 8.66 -10.09
C GLN A 12 -17.78 9.18 -8.67
N ILE A 13 -16.54 9.49 -8.28
CA ILE A 13 -16.24 10.08 -6.96
C ILE A 13 -16.85 11.48 -6.84
N ILE A 14 -16.67 12.33 -7.85
CA ILE A 14 -17.14 13.71 -7.84
C ILE A 14 -18.66 13.79 -7.78
N ASP A 15 -19.34 12.94 -8.55
CA ASP A 15 -20.81 12.90 -8.64
C ASP A 15 -21.44 12.31 -7.38
N ALA A 16 -20.71 11.43 -6.67
CA ALA A 16 -21.17 10.81 -5.45
C ALA A 16 -21.00 11.69 -4.20
N ILE A 17 -20.06 12.64 -4.20
CA ILE A 17 -19.69 13.45 -3.03
C ILE A 17 -20.28 14.85 -3.12
N GLU A 18 -21.08 15.22 -2.13
CA GLU A 18 -21.63 16.56 -1.94
C GLU A 18 -21.16 17.15 -0.61
N ILE A 19 -20.28 18.15 -0.64
CA ILE A 19 -19.87 18.87 0.58
C ILE A 19 -20.96 19.88 0.92
N THR A 20 -21.54 19.78 2.11
CA THR A 20 -22.63 20.68 2.57
C THR A 20 -22.12 21.76 3.53
N SER A 21 -21.05 21.48 4.28
CA SER A 21 -20.36 22.45 5.13
C SER A 21 -18.92 22.01 5.43
N LEU A 22 -18.18 22.79 6.24
CA LEU A 22 -16.87 22.36 6.73
C LEU A 22 -16.91 21.20 7.73
N THR A 23 -18.09 20.84 8.23
CA THR A 23 -18.28 19.76 9.22
C THR A 23 -19.15 18.62 8.69
N THR A 24 -19.74 18.74 7.51
CA THR A 24 -20.70 17.77 6.96
C THR A 24 -20.56 17.63 5.44
N TYR A 25 -20.76 16.41 4.94
CA TYR A 25 -20.84 16.11 3.52
C TYR A 25 -21.77 14.90 3.31
N LYS A 26 -22.11 14.59 2.06
CA LYS A 26 -22.90 13.42 1.71
C LYS A 26 -22.13 12.53 0.75
N VAL A 27 -22.38 11.22 0.84
CA VAL A 27 -21.89 10.21 -0.11
C VAL A 27 -23.09 9.44 -0.63
N HIS A 28 -23.35 9.51 -1.93
CA HIS A 28 -24.55 8.92 -2.54
C HIS A 28 -25.86 9.37 -1.85
N GLY A 29 -25.89 10.61 -1.35
CA GLY A 29 -27.03 11.19 -0.66
C GLY A 29 -27.12 10.89 0.85
N GLU A 30 -26.31 9.97 1.38
CA GLU A 30 -26.24 9.68 2.82
C GLU A 30 -25.32 10.68 3.54
N GLU A 31 -25.77 11.23 4.67
CA GLU A 31 -24.98 12.20 5.45
C GLU A 31 -23.80 11.55 6.17
N GLU A 32 -22.66 12.24 6.11
CA GLU A 32 -21.42 11.93 6.79
C GLU A 32 -20.94 13.15 7.58
N TYR A 33 -20.33 12.89 8.74
CA TYR A 33 -19.89 13.93 9.66
C TYR A 33 -18.36 13.96 9.75
N VAL A 34 -17.78 15.16 9.73
CA VAL A 34 -16.36 15.34 10.00
C VAL A 34 -16.14 15.19 11.50
N GLN A 35 -15.56 14.05 11.89
CA GLN A 35 -15.16 13.84 13.28
C GLN A 35 -13.91 14.67 13.58
N ASN A 36 -13.89 15.36 14.73
CA ASN A 36 -12.73 16.14 15.19
C ASN A 36 -11.55 15.27 15.67
N GLN A 37 -11.61 13.95 15.46
CA GLN A 37 -10.53 13.05 15.82
C GLN A 37 -9.46 13.09 14.74
N MET A 38 -8.23 13.39 15.16
CA MET A 38 -7.04 13.42 14.32
C MET A 38 -6.97 12.16 13.44
N PRO A 39 -6.59 12.29 12.15
CA PRO A 39 -6.44 11.13 11.28
C PRO A 39 -5.33 10.23 11.83
N TYR A 40 -5.71 8.99 12.11
CA TYR A 40 -4.83 7.89 12.45
C TYR A 40 -3.70 7.74 11.42
N GLN A 41 -2.49 8.17 11.77
CA GLN A 41 -1.28 7.51 11.30
C GLN A 41 -0.96 6.44 12.34
N THR A 42 -1.26 5.18 12.00
CA THR A 42 -0.95 3.98 12.82
C THR A 42 -1.81 3.85 14.09
N PHE A 43 -2.63 2.81 14.16
CA PHE A 43 -3.39 2.47 15.37
C PHE A 43 -2.45 2.19 16.55
N ALA A 44 -2.52 3.01 17.59
CA ALA A 44 -2.05 2.68 18.93
C ALA A 44 -2.86 3.48 19.97
N GLU A 45 -3.46 2.74 20.91
CA GLU A 45 -3.93 3.16 22.25
C GLU A 45 -5.30 3.84 22.46
N ASP A 46 -5.72 3.81 23.73
CA ASP A 46 -7.07 3.84 24.31
C ASP A 46 -7.84 5.16 24.09
N PHE A 47 -9.11 5.04 23.69
CA PHE A 47 -9.98 6.11 23.15
C PHE A 47 -10.38 7.21 24.16
N LYS A 48 -9.91 7.16 25.41
CA LYS A 48 -10.33 8.10 26.47
C LYS A 48 -9.35 9.24 26.75
N SER A 49 -8.20 9.33 26.06
CA SER A 49 -7.11 10.24 26.49
C SER A 49 -6.82 11.46 25.60
N PHE A 50 -7.54 11.74 24.51
CA PHE A 50 -7.20 12.88 23.64
C PHE A 50 -8.36 13.79 23.22
N GLY A 51 -8.26 15.06 23.67
CA GLY A 51 -8.69 16.23 22.90
C GLY A 51 -10.05 16.83 23.25
N SER A 52 -10.06 17.78 24.19
CA SER A 52 -11.16 18.70 24.47
C SER A 52 -11.47 19.64 23.29
N ASN A 53 -12.73 19.74 22.90
CA ASN A 53 -13.24 20.69 21.89
C ASN A 53 -13.13 22.15 22.37
N ALA A 54 -12.02 22.83 22.08
CA ALA A 54 -11.90 24.28 22.25
C ALA A 54 -11.32 24.90 20.98
N THR A 55 -12.16 25.66 20.27
CA THR A 55 -11.86 26.54 19.11
C THR A 55 -11.02 25.92 17.98
N VAL A 56 -11.69 25.25 17.05
CA VAL A 56 -11.12 24.86 15.76
C VAL A 56 -11.22 26.06 14.81
N ASP A 57 -10.09 26.65 14.39
CA ASP A 57 -10.11 27.71 13.39
C ASP A 57 -10.53 27.18 12.01
N SER A 58 -10.87 28.09 11.09
CA SER A 58 -11.34 27.71 9.75
C SER A 58 -10.32 26.90 8.94
N GLN A 59 -9.02 27.04 9.24
CA GLN A 59 -7.96 26.27 8.57
C GLN A 59 -7.95 24.84 9.07
N GLN A 60 -8.04 24.63 10.39
CA GLN A 60 -8.13 23.31 10.99
C GLN A 60 -9.42 22.59 10.58
N GLN A 61 -10.54 23.29 10.45
CA GLN A 61 -11.80 22.71 9.92
C GLN A 61 -11.61 22.20 8.48
N ARG A 62 -10.94 22.97 7.61
CA ARG A 62 -10.62 22.55 6.23
C ARG A 62 -9.70 21.32 6.21
N THR A 63 -8.70 21.27 7.08
CA THR A 63 -7.82 20.11 7.23
C THR A 63 -8.61 18.87 7.67
N ASN A 64 -9.49 19.01 8.65
CA ASN A 64 -10.33 17.91 9.14
C ASN A 64 -11.27 17.39 8.05
N LEU A 65 -11.94 18.28 7.31
CA LEU A 65 -12.79 17.90 6.17
C LEU A 65 -11.98 17.19 5.08
N THR A 66 -10.80 17.72 4.73
CA THR A 66 -9.92 17.09 3.73
C THR A 66 -9.53 15.68 4.13
N ASN A 67 -9.21 15.46 5.40
CA ASN A 67 -8.85 14.14 5.91
C ASN A 67 -10.05 13.18 5.93
N ALA A 68 -11.23 13.66 6.35
CA ALA A 68 -12.47 12.87 6.32
C ALA A 68 -12.80 12.42 4.89
N LEU A 69 -12.78 13.34 3.92
CA LEU A 69 -12.98 13.04 2.51
C LEU A 69 -11.91 12.10 1.96
N THR A 70 -10.64 12.27 2.35
CA THR A 70 -9.54 11.37 1.95
C THR A 70 -9.83 9.94 2.38
N ASN A 71 -10.21 9.74 3.65
CA ASN A 71 -10.52 8.42 4.19
C ASN A 71 -11.77 7.81 3.54
N THR A 72 -12.79 8.63 3.27
CA THR A 72 -14.01 8.20 2.57
C THR A 72 -13.74 7.78 1.13
N ILE A 73 -12.99 8.59 0.37
CA ILE A 73 -12.59 8.25 -1.00
C ILE A 73 -11.75 6.97 -0.97
N TYR A 74 -10.84 6.84 -0.01
CA TYR A 74 -10.02 5.65 0.14
C TYR A 74 -10.85 4.39 0.45
N ALA A 75 -11.75 4.45 1.43
CA ALA A 75 -12.50 3.28 1.89
C ALA A 75 -13.62 2.88 0.92
N LYS A 76 -14.51 3.83 0.55
CA LYS A 76 -15.71 3.53 -0.23
C LYS A 76 -15.42 3.38 -1.72
N PHE A 77 -14.46 4.13 -2.27
CA PHE A 77 -14.18 4.13 -3.71
C PHE A 77 -12.92 3.35 -4.07
N TYR A 78 -11.77 3.70 -3.49
CA TYR A 78 -10.52 3.00 -3.79
C TYR A 78 -10.56 1.54 -3.34
N CYS A 79 -10.92 1.27 -2.08
CA CYS A 79 -11.02 -0.11 -1.58
C CYS A 79 -12.32 -0.80 -2.01
N GLY A 80 -13.38 -0.05 -2.34
CA GLY A 80 -14.68 -0.60 -2.72
C GLY A 80 -15.47 -1.20 -1.55
N ILE A 81 -15.23 -0.74 -0.32
CA ILE A 81 -15.94 -1.24 0.86
C ILE A 81 -17.39 -0.79 0.79
N GLN A 82 -18.32 -1.74 0.72
CA GLN A 82 -19.76 -1.46 0.68
C GLN A 82 -20.26 -0.92 2.03
N ASN A 83 -21.33 -0.12 1.98
CA ASN A 83 -22.04 0.33 3.17
C ASN A 83 -22.48 -0.87 4.03
N GLY A 84 -22.26 -0.81 5.35
CA GLY A 84 -22.60 -1.89 6.29
C GLY A 84 -21.51 -2.96 6.46
N ASN A 85 -20.59 -3.11 5.51
CA ASN A 85 -19.47 -4.07 5.60
C ASN A 85 -18.22 -3.49 6.29
N HIS A 86 -18.27 -2.23 6.72
CA HIS A 86 -17.15 -1.59 7.42
C HIS A 86 -17.11 -2.03 8.89
N THR A 87 -16.04 -2.71 9.29
CA THR A 87 -15.77 -2.98 10.71
C THR A 87 -14.88 -1.86 11.27
N SER A 88 -15.33 -1.19 12.33
CA SER A 88 -14.50 -0.23 13.08
C SER A 88 -13.65 -0.90 14.16
N LYS A 89 -13.85 -2.21 14.37
CA LYS A 89 -13.18 -2.99 15.40
C LYS A 89 -12.18 -3.94 14.77
N ILE A 90 -10.97 -3.95 15.32
CA ILE A 90 -9.96 -4.95 14.99
C ILE A 90 -10.48 -6.31 15.48
N PRO A 91 -10.47 -7.36 14.63
CA PRO A 91 -10.89 -8.69 15.04
C PRO A 91 -10.07 -9.22 16.24
N PRO A 92 -10.66 -10.11 17.06
CA PRO A 92 -10.00 -10.68 18.23
C PRO A 92 -8.61 -11.24 17.91
N LYS A 93 -7.64 -11.00 18.80
CA LYS A 93 -6.24 -11.42 18.57
C LYS A 93 -6.12 -12.92 18.30
N VAL A 94 -6.87 -13.76 19.03
CA VAL A 94 -6.82 -15.22 18.89
C VAL A 94 -7.19 -15.65 17.47
N GLU A 95 -8.30 -15.13 16.93
CA GLU A 95 -8.76 -15.45 15.57
C GLU A 95 -7.77 -14.94 14.51
N ARG A 96 -7.18 -13.76 14.71
CA ARG A 96 -6.09 -13.25 13.85
C ARG A 96 -4.87 -14.15 13.87
N ASP A 97 -4.45 -14.61 15.06
CA ASP A 97 -3.30 -15.49 15.21
C ASP A 97 -3.54 -16.84 14.54
N GLU A 98 -4.76 -17.40 14.63
CA GLU A 98 -5.16 -18.62 13.92
C GLU A 98 -5.06 -18.47 12.40
N PHE A 99 -5.63 -17.40 11.84
CA PHE A 99 -5.55 -17.16 10.40
C PHE A 99 -4.10 -16.90 9.95
N MET A 100 -3.33 -16.11 10.70
CA MET A 100 -1.91 -15.90 10.41
C MET A 100 -1.07 -17.18 10.50
N ASN A 101 -1.46 -18.15 11.34
CA ASN A 101 -0.81 -19.46 11.36
C ASN A 101 -1.03 -20.22 10.05
N GLN A 102 -2.25 -20.19 9.50
CA GLN A 102 -2.55 -20.80 8.19
C GLN A 102 -1.72 -20.14 7.07
N LEU A 103 -1.67 -18.81 7.04
CA LEU A 103 -0.84 -18.05 6.08
C LEU A 103 0.66 -18.38 6.25
N SER A 104 1.14 -18.54 7.48
CA SER A 104 2.53 -18.87 7.76
C SER A 104 2.91 -20.30 7.36
N GLN A 105 2.00 -21.26 7.50
CA GLN A 105 2.20 -22.63 7.02
C GLN A 105 2.28 -22.70 5.48
N ALA A 106 1.52 -21.84 4.80
CA ALA A 106 1.55 -21.74 3.34
C ALA A 106 2.80 -21.03 2.79
N ASN A 107 3.43 -20.16 3.59
CA ASN A 107 4.61 -19.39 3.24
C ASN A 107 5.86 -20.28 3.12
N THR A 108 6.38 -20.44 1.89
CA THR A 108 7.57 -21.26 1.60
C THR A 108 8.89 -20.50 1.68
N SER A 109 8.86 -19.19 1.97
CA SER A 109 10.08 -18.46 2.32
C SER A 109 10.68 -18.97 3.63
N VAL A 110 11.98 -18.82 3.80
CA VAL A 110 12.72 -19.30 4.97
C VAL A 110 13.40 -18.14 5.71
N ASN A 111 13.45 -18.24 7.03
CA ASN A 111 14.35 -17.41 7.82
C ASN A 111 15.80 -17.77 7.50
N GLY A 112 16.71 -16.81 7.63
CA GLY A 112 18.12 -17.08 7.42
C GLY A 112 18.98 -15.84 7.56
N LEU A 113 20.20 -15.97 7.07
CA LEU A 113 21.14 -14.86 6.98
C LEU A 113 21.44 -14.57 5.50
N ASP A 114 21.55 -13.29 5.18
CA ASP A 114 22.24 -12.85 3.98
C ASP A 114 23.69 -12.54 4.35
N TYR A 115 24.61 -13.36 3.83
CA TYR A 115 25.98 -13.40 4.30
C TYR A 115 26.90 -12.38 3.64
N HIS A 116 27.93 -11.97 4.39
CA HIS A 116 29.14 -11.30 3.90
C HIS A 116 28.93 -9.91 3.29
N TRP A 117 28.11 -9.09 3.92
CA TRP A 117 28.04 -7.66 3.63
C TRP A 117 29.24 -6.94 4.26
N ASN A 118 29.80 -5.92 3.60
CA ASN A 118 30.89 -5.13 4.16
C ASN A 118 30.34 -3.83 4.74
N ILE A 119 30.76 -3.44 5.95
CA ILE A 119 30.48 -2.11 6.48
C ILE A 119 31.24 -1.08 5.63
N TYR A 120 30.49 -0.23 4.93
CA TYR A 120 31.03 0.83 4.09
C TYR A 120 31.22 2.13 4.89
N ASN A 121 30.25 2.49 5.72
CA ASN A 121 30.30 3.69 6.54
C ASN A 121 29.53 3.49 7.85
N ILE A 122 29.87 4.26 8.88
CA ILE A 122 29.17 4.31 10.16
C ILE A 122 28.92 5.78 10.49
N ASP A 123 27.67 6.12 10.76
CA ASP A 123 27.29 7.43 11.26
C ASP A 123 27.71 7.56 12.72
N ALA A 124 28.69 8.41 12.99
CA ALA A 124 29.22 8.65 14.33
C ALA A 124 28.20 9.21 15.33
N LYS A 125 27.11 9.83 14.87
CA LYS A 125 26.06 10.40 15.74
C LYS A 125 25.00 9.38 16.11
N THR A 126 24.56 8.58 15.15
CA THR A 126 23.44 7.63 15.34
C THR A 126 23.91 6.19 15.57
N GLY A 127 25.16 5.87 15.27
CA GLY A 127 25.69 4.51 15.24
C GLY A 127 25.17 3.67 14.07
N SER A 128 24.35 4.24 13.19
CA SER A 128 23.79 3.53 12.04
C SER A 128 24.88 3.21 11.03
N ALA A 129 24.78 2.07 10.35
CA ALA A 129 25.76 1.62 9.38
C ALA A 129 25.19 1.64 7.97
N TYR A 130 26.03 2.00 6.99
CA TYR A 130 25.82 1.65 5.61
C TYR A 130 26.66 0.42 5.29
N VAL A 131 26.03 -0.63 4.77
CA VAL A 131 26.70 -1.86 4.33
C VAL A 131 26.56 -2.05 2.83
N GLN A 132 27.54 -2.71 2.23
CA GLN A 132 27.60 -2.92 0.78
C GLN A 132 27.84 -4.39 0.41
N LYS A 133 27.15 -4.87 -0.62
CA LYS A 133 27.36 -6.16 -1.27
C LYS A 133 26.95 -6.08 -2.74
N ASN A 134 27.80 -6.55 -3.66
CA ASN A 134 27.52 -6.61 -5.11
C ASN A 134 27.01 -5.28 -5.72
N GLY A 135 27.52 -4.15 -5.25
CA GLY A 135 27.08 -2.81 -5.70
C GLY A 135 25.79 -2.29 -5.04
N GLU A 136 25.07 -3.10 -4.26
CA GLU A 136 23.95 -2.64 -3.44
C GLU A 136 24.46 -2.01 -2.13
N LEU A 137 23.95 -0.82 -1.80
CA LEU A 137 24.17 -0.15 -0.53
C LEU A 137 22.90 -0.24 0.31
N ARG A 138 23.04 -0.53 1.60
CA ARG A 138 21.92 -0.66 2.53
C ARG A 138 22.20 0.09 3.82
N TRP A 139 21.23 0.89 4.25
CA TRP A 139 21.24 1.52 5.56
C TRP A 139 20.68 0.56 6.61
N LEU A 140 21.36 0.49 7.76
CA LEU A 140 21.01 -0.36 8.88
C LEU A 140 21.12 0.42 10.19
N GLN A 141 20.19 0.12 11.10
CA GLN A 141 20.32 0.53 12.50
C GLN A 141 21.48 -0.24 13.18
N PRO A 142 22.02 0.26 14.32
CA PRO A 142 23.16 -0.34 15.02
C PRO A 142 23.05 -1.85 15.33
N ASN A 143 21.83 -2.36 15.52
CA ASN A 143 21.55 -3.77 15.83
C ASN A 143 21.00 -4.57 14.63
N GLY A 144 21.12 -4.02 13.42
CA GLY A 144 20.57 -4.61 12.19
C GLY A 144 21.44 -5.69 11.54
N PHE A 145 22.58 -6.05 12.14
CA PHE A 145 23.54 -6.98 11.56
C PHE A 145 24.30 -7.77 12.63
N GLN A 146 24.89 -8.88 12.22
CA GLN A 146 25.73 -9.75 13.05
C GLN A 146 27.14 -9.79 12.48
N PHE A 147 28.17 -9.66 13.31
CA PHE A 147 29.54 -9.81 12.83
C PHE A 147 29.81 -11.23 12.33
N VAL A 148 30.50 -11.35 11.20
CA VAL A 148 30.96 -12.65 10.70
C VAL A 148 32.05 -13.21 11.61
N ASN A 149 32.92 -12.35 12.14
CA ASN A 149 33.90 -12.72 13.16
C ASN A 149 33.26 -12.60 14.56
N PRO A 150 33.07 -13.71 15.30
CA PRO A 150 32.47 -13.67 16.64
C PRO A 150 33.30 -12.89 17.68
N GLN A 151 34.60 -12.69 17.44
CA GLN A 151 35.47 -11.90 18.32
C GLN A 151 35.31 -10.40 18.10
N GLN A 152 34.72 -9.97 16.98
CA GLN A 152 34.46 -8.57 16.68
C GLN A 152 33.37 -8.03 17.61
N LYS A 153 33.70 -6.99 18.38
CA LYS A 153 32.78 -6.37 19.34
C LYS A 153 32.24 -5.00 18.91
N GLN A 154 32.85 -4.39 17.89
CA GLN A 154 32.52 -3.03 17.45
C GLN A 154 32.37 -2.98 15.94
N ALA A 155 31.47 -2.14 15.46
CA ALA A 155 31.31 -1.89 14.03
C ALA A 155 32.50 -1.04 13.55
N ILE A 156 33.24 -1.55 12.56
CA ILE A 156 34.36 -0.84 11.94
C ILE A 156 34.20 -0.96 10.41
N VAL A 157 34.52 0.10 9.68
CA VAL A 157 34.56 0.07 8.21
C VAL A 157 35.41 -1.10 7.71
N ASN A 158 34.98 -1.72 6.60
CA ASN A 158 35.52 -2.95 6.00
C ASN A 158 35.33 -4.23 6.82
N THR A 159 34.56 -4.20 7.91
CA THR A 159 34.18 -5.42 8.64
C THR A 159 33.07 -6.16 7.88
N LYS A 160 33.17 -7.50 7.82
CA LYS A 160 32.13 -8.36 7.27
C LYS A 160 31.03 -8.64 8.29
N VAL A 161 29.78 -8.49 7.86
CA VAL A 161 28.57 -8.72 8.64
C VAL A 161 27.54 -9.55 7.87
N ASN A 162 26.66 -10.21 8.60
CA ASN A 162 25.52 -10.95 8.09
C ASN A 162 24.24 -10.21 8.47
N LEU A 163 23.25 -10.22 7.58
CA LEU A 163 21.95 -9.59 7.81
C LEU A 163 20.89 -10.65 8.08
N THR A 164 20.07 -10.43 9.10
CA THR A 164 18.94 -11.32 9.37
C THR A 164 17.86 -11.13 8.32
N ARG A 165 17.41 -12.23 7.76
CA ARG A 165 16.30 -12.29 6.83
C ARG A 165 15.18 -13.09 7.47
N GLN A 166 14.01 -12.48 7.59
CA GLN A 166 12.81 -13.10 8.13
C GLN A 166 11.89 -13.50 6.98
N LYS A 167 11.18 -14.62 7.09
CA LYS A 167 10.19 -15.03 6.09
C LYS A 167 8.90 -14.22 6.17
N GLU A 168 8.61 -13.62 7.32
CA GLU A 168 7.35 -12.94 7.62
C GLU A 168 7.48 -11.93 8.78
N ASN A 169 6.52 -11.03 8.90
CA ASN A 169 6.28 -10.22 10.09
C ASN A 169 4.77 -10.09 10.34
N ARG A 170 4.33 -10.52 11.52
CA ARG A 170 2.90 -10.60 11.91
C ARG A 170 2.37 -9.32 12.55
N ASN A 171 3.26 -8.41 12.95
CA ASN A 171 2.93 -7.25 13.78
C ASN A 171 3.39 -5.93 13.15
N LEU A 172 3.87 -5.94 11.90
CA LEU A 172 4.36 -4.73 11.24
C LEU A 172 3.26 -3.70 11.02
N GLN A 173 2.04 -4.16 10.70
CA GLN A 173 0.85 -3.32 10.52
C GLN A 173 -0.36 -4.02 11.15
N PRO A 174 -1.27 -3.30 11.85
CA PRO A 174 -2.32 -3.92 12.68
C PRO A 174 -3.22 -4.96 11.98
N VAL A 175 -3.52 -4.73 10.70
CA VAL A 175 -4.47 -5.54 9.91
C VAL A 175 -3.81 -6.37 8.81
N PHE A 176 -2.49 -6.32 8.67
CA PHE A 176 -1.77 -7.02 7.62
C PHE A 176 -0.78 -8.04 8.18
N TYR A 177 -0.75 -9.19 7.53
CA TYR A 177 0.30 -10.19 7.63
C TYR A 177 1.31 -9.96 6.50
N HIS A 178 2.59 -9.77 6.86
CA HIS A 178 3.65 -9.50 5.89
C HIS A 178 4.49 -10.74 5.62
N VAL A 179 4.82 -10.96 4.36
CA VAL A 179 5.68 -12.04 3.85
C VAL A 179 6.85 -11.43 3.09
N PHE A 180 8.02 -12.01 3.24
CA PHE A 180 9.25 -11.54 2.58
C PHE A 180 9.90 -12.66 1.79
N SER A 181 10.60 -12.31 0.71
CA SER A 181 11.33 -13.24 -0.13
C SER A 181 12.55 -13.86 0.54
N ASN A 182 13.08 -14.90 -0.13
CA ASN A 182 14.38 -15.49 0.17
C ASN A 182 15.57 -14.61 -0.25
N GLU A 183 15.31 -13.59 -1.08
CA GLU A 183 16.27 -12.56 -1.42
C GLU A 183 16.01 -11.27 -0.63
N MET A 184 17.05 -10.47 -0.38
CA MET A 184 16.88 -9.18 0.30
C MET A 184 16.16 -8.18 -0.61
N PHE A 185 15.08 -7.60 -0.10
CA PHE A 185 14.38 -6.55 -0.84
C PHE A 185 15.18 -5.23 -0.78
N PRO A 186 15.48 -4.59 -1.92
CA PRO A 186 16.31 -3.39 -1.94
C PRO A 186 15.57 -2.18 -1.33
N GLN A 187 16.30 -1.28 -0.65
CA GLN A 187 15.72 -0.12 0.06
C GLN A 187 15.41 1.06 -0.88
N GLU A 188 16.33 1.39 -1.77
CA GLU A 188 16.26 2.58 -2.63
C GLU A 188 15.94 2.19 -4.07
N VAL A 189 14.72 1.72 -4.31
CA VAL A 189 14.26 1.36 -5.66
C VAL A 189 12.87 1.91 -5.96
N GLU A 190 12.61 2.15 -7.25
CA GLU A 190 11.23 2.27 -7.70
C GLU A 190 10.53 0.91 -7.56
N ILE A 191 9.28 0.92 -7.07
CA ILE A 191 8.51 -0.27 -6.76
C ILE A 191 7.26 -0.34 -7.63
N GLY A 192 6.99 -1.51 -8.20
CA GLY A 192 5.71 -1.88 -8.77
C GLY A 192 4.88 -2.67 -7.76
N ARG A 193 3.56 -2.46 -7.77
CA ARG A 193 2.60 -3.10 -6.86
C ARG A 193 1.56 -3.86 -7.68
N PHE A 194 1.44 -5.16 -7.43
CA PHE A 194 0.34 -5.99 -7.93
C PHE A 194 -0.69 -6.15 -6.82
N TYR A 195 -1.91 -5.73 -7.08
CA TYR A 195 -3.04 -5.79 -6.16
C TYR A 195 -3.88 -7.01 -6.46
N TRP A 196 -4.33 -7.67 -5.40
CA TRP A 196 -5.17 -8.85 -5.46
C TRP A 196 -6.43 -8.62 -4.63
N ASN A 197 -7.58 -8.82 -5.26
CA ASN A 197 -8.86 -8.99 -4.59
C ASN A 197 -9.12 -10.50 -4.51
N VAL A 198 -8.59 -11.12 -3.45
CA VAL A 198 -8.68 -12.56 -3.21
C VAL A 198 -9.63 -12.78 -2.04
N SER A 199 -10.40 -13.86 -2.06
CA SER A 199 -11.17 -14.33 -0.92
C SER A 199 -10.26 -14.80 0.22
N PRO A 200 -10.75 -14.84 1.48
CA PRO A 200 -9.95 -15.36 2.59
C PRO A 200 -9.52 -16.82 2.40
N GLU A 201 -10.35 -17.64 1.73
CA GLU A 201 -10.04 -19.02 1.38
C GLU A 201 -8.87 -19.13 0.40
N GLY A 202 -8.70 -18.13 -0.47
CA GLY A 202 -7.60 -18.07 -1.44
C GLY A 202 -6.30 -17.50 -0.89
N ALA A 203 -6.32 -16.82 0.26
CA ALA A 203 -5.17 -16.08 0.77
C ALA A 203 -3.94 -16.96 1.02
N ALA A 204 -4.12 -18.10 1.69
CA ALA A 204 -3.05 -19.07 1.92
C ALA A 204 -2.52 -19.65 0.59
N LYS A 205 -3.40 -19.96 -0.36
CA LYS A 205 -3.00 -20.46 -1.69
C LYS A 205 -2.17 -19.42 -2.45
N LEU A 206 -2.57 -18.15 -2.41
CA LEU A 206 -1.83 -17.04 -3.02
C LEU A 206 -0.44 -16.89 -2.39
N VAL A 207 -0.35 -16.92 -1.06
CA VAL A 207 0.94 -16.90 -0.34
C VAL A 207 1.84 -18.04 -0.82
N ASN A 208 1.33 -19.27 -0.88
CA ASN A 208 2.09 -20.44 -1.31
C ASN A 208 2.60 -20.32 -2.76
N LEU A 209 1.73 -19.96 -3.70
CA LEU A 209 2.08 -19.83 -5.11
C LEU A 209 3.11 -18.73 -5.33
N LEU A 210 2.92 -17.54 -4.73
CA LEU A 210 3.87 -16.44 -4.87
C LEU A 210 5.21 -16.76 -4.24
N THR A 211 5.22 -17.27 -3.00
CA THR A 211 6.47 -17.55 -2.29
C THR A 211 7.24 -18.68 -2.94
N THR A 212 6.59 -19.73 -3.43
CA THR A 212 7.28 -20.82 -4.13
C THR A 212 7.88 -20.30 -5.44
N THR A 213 7.02 -19.75 -6.31
CA THR A 213 7.42 -19.38 -7.67
C THR A 213 8.46 -18.27 -7.68
N LEU A 214 8.25 -17.17 -6.95
CA LEU A 214 9.17 -16.03 -7.00
C LEU A 214 10.50 -16.32 -6.31
N ASN A 215 10.52 -17.17 -5.27
CA ASN A 215 11.77 -17.59 -4.63
C ASN A 215 12.58 -18.55 -5.52
N ASP A 216 11.92 -19.41 -6.30
CA ASP A 216 12.59 -20.28 -7.28
C ASP A 216 13.32 -19.46 -8.35
N TYR A 217 12.69 -18.37 -8.81
CA TYR A 217 13.31 -17.40 -9.73
C TYR A 217 14.26 -16.40 -9.05
N LYS A 218 14.48 -16.49 -7.73
CA LYS A 218 15.34 -15.56 -6.96
C LYS A 218 14.93 -14.09 -7.15
N ILE A 219 13.62 -13.83 -7.22
CA ILE A 219 13.10 -12.46 -7.34
C ILE A 219 12.87 -11.90 -5.93
N PRO A 220 13.52 -10.78 -5.55
CA PRO A 220 13.20 -10.08 -4.32
C PRO A 220 11.80 -9.49 -4.36
N PHE A 221 10.99 -9.81 -3.35
CA PHE A 221 9.65 -9.26 -3.18
C PHE A 221 9.31 -9.02 -1.71
N GLN A 222 8.35 -8.12 -1.50
CA GLN A 222 7.58 -8.08 -0.26
C GLN A 222 6.12 -8.34 -0.61
N PHE A 223 5.41 -9.03 0.26
CA PHE A 223 3.99 -9.27 0.08
C PHE A 223 3.26 -8.99 1.38
N LYS A 224 2.02 -8.53 1.28
CA LYS A 224 1.13 -8.47 2.43
C LYS A 224 -0.27 -8.85 2.04
N CYS A 225 -0.99 -9.46 2.96
CA CYS A 225 -2.42 -9.74 2.86
C CYS A 225 -3.08 -9.48 4.21
N LEU A 226 -4.39 -9.36 4.23
CA LEU A 226 -5.14 -9.12 5.46
C LEU A 226 -4.98 -10.28 6.43
N ASN A 227 -4.91 -9.97 7.73
CA ASN A 227 -4.64 -10.95 8.79
C ASN A 227 -5.90 -11.56 9.43
N HIS A 228 -7.07 -11.34 8.84
CA HIS A 228 -8.32 -11.91 9.32
C HIS A 228 -9.35 -12.07 8.18
N PRO A 229 -10.16 -13.15 8.14
CA PRO A 229 -11.16 -13.37 7.10
C PRO A 229 -12.17 -12.25 6.93
N GLU A 230 -12.71 -11.70 8.03
CA GLU A 230 -13.71 -10.63 7.98
C GLU A 230 -13.22 -9.33 7.33
N LEU A 231 -11.90 -9.15 7.20
CA LEU A 231 -11.34 -7.95 6.61
C LEU A 231 -11.34 -7.98 5.08
N TYR A 232 -11.57 -9.13 4.45
CA TYR A 232 -11.50 -9.35 3.00
C TYR A 232 -12.68 -8.72 2.22
N VAL A 233 -13.34 -7.72 2.79
CA VAL A 233 -14.42 -6.92 2.19
C VAL A 233 -13.91 -5.77 1.29
N ARG A 234 -12.62 -5.78 0.96
CA ARG A 234 -11.91 -4.71 0.23
C ARG A 234 -11.09 -5.27 -0.92
N SER A 235 -11.08 -4.55 -2.04
CA SER A 235 -10.41 -4.96 -3.28
C SER A 235 -8.88 -4.93 -3.25
N ASP A 236 -8.25 -4.25 -2.27
CA ASP A 236 -6.80 -4.30 -2.03
C ASP A 236 -6.44 -5.26 -0.89
N SER A 237 -7.13 -6.40 -0.83
CA SER A 237 -6.96 -7.44 0.19
C SER A 237 -5.53 -7.97 0.30
N ALA A 238 -4.79 -7.97 -0.80
CA ALA A 238 -3.40 -8.39 -0.85
C ALA A 238 -2.59 -7.56 -1.86
N VAL A 239 -1.30 -7.35 -1.56
CA VAL A 239 -0.39 -6.52 -2.36
C VAL A 239 0.99 -7.15 -2.44
N LEU A 240 1.45 -7.42 -3.65
CA LEU A 240 2.81 -7.85 -3.96
C LEU A 240 3.64 -6.65 -4.43
N TYR A 241 4.75 -6.40 -3.77
CA TYR A 241 5.72 -5.35 -4.04
C TYR A 241 6.96 -5.96 -4.68
N VAL A 242 7.33 -5.44 -5.85
CA VAL A 242 8.55 -5.86 -6.55
C VAL A 242 9.31 -4.62 -7.01
N SER A 243 10.64 -4.73 -7.13
CA SER A 243 11.39 -3.68 -7.83
C SER A 243 10.84 -3.49 -9.24
N LYS A 244 10.72 -2.24 -9.69
CA LYS A 244 10.18 -1.90 -11.00
C LYS A 244 10.89 -2.62 -12.14
N LYS A 245 12.19 -2.86 -12.01
CA LYS A 245 13.00 -3.65 -12.97
C LYS A 245 12.53 -5.10 -13.14
N HIS A 246 11.84 -5.66 -12.14
CA HIS A 246 11.29 -7.02 -12.16
C HIS A 246 9.82 -7.07 -12.62
N VAL A 247 9.13 -5.94 -12.81
CA VAL A 247 7.69 -5.92 -13.13
C VAL A 247 7.37 -6.72 -14.39
N GLN A 248 8.17 -6.59 -15.45
CA GLN A 248 7.96 -7.30 -16.70
C GLN A 248 8.18 -8.82 -16.57
N LEU A 249 9.17 -9.24 -15.78
CA LEU A 249 9.42 -10.66 -15.53
C LEU A 249 8.30 -11.26 -14.67
N VAL A 250 7.91 -10.54 -13.62
CA VAL A 250 6.84 -10.95 -12.71
C VAL A 250 5.51 -11.04 -13.45
N SER A 251 5.18 -10.10 -14.35
CA SER A 251 3.94 -10.17 -15.13
C SER A 251 3.86 -11.43 -16.00
N ILE A 252 4.97 -11.89 -16.58
CA ILE A 252 5.02 -13.15 -17.32
C ILE A 252 4.83 -14.34 -16.38
N ILE A 253 5.54 -14.37 -15.24
CA ILE A 253 5.40 -15.43 -14.23
C ILE A 253 3.95 -15.56 -13.76
N LEU A 254 3.24 -14.44 -13.59
CA LEU A 254 1.85 -14.43 -13.13
C LEU A 254 0.88 -15.15 -14.08
N GLN A 255 1.23 -15.39 -15.35
CA GLN A 255 0.42 -16.24 -16.24
C GLN A 255 0.28 -17.67 -15.73
N SER A 256 1.28 -18.17 -14.98
CA SER A 256 1.21 -19.49 -14.33
C SER A 256 0.52 -19.45 -12.96
N VAL A 257 0.47 -18.29 -12.32
CA VAL A 257 -0.06 -18.13 -10.96
C VAL A 257 -1.58 -17.87 -10.97
N ILE A 258 -2.05 -16.98 -11.84
CA ILE A 258 -3.44 -16.50 -11.85
C ILE A 258 -4.47 -17.62 -12.10
N PRO A 259 -4.30 -18.53 -13.09
CA PRO A 259 -5.28 -19.60 -13.33
C PRO A 259 -5.48 -20.51 -12.11
N ASN A 260 -4.42 -20.71 -11.32
CA ASN A 260 -4.48 -21.53 -10.11
C ASN A 260 -5.23 -20.85 -8.93
N LEU A 261 -5.54 -19.56 -9.06
CA LEU A 261 -6.26 -18.76 -8.07
C LEU A 261 -7.66 -18.35 -8.51
N GLU A 262 -8.03 -18.57 -9.77
CA GLU A 262 -9.25 -18.05 -10.37
C GLU A 262 -10.53 -18.27 -9.54
N PRO A 263 -10.77 -19.45 -8.91
CA PRO A 263 -11.96 -19.68 -8.08
C PRO A 263 -12.03 -18.80 -6.82
N TYR A 264 -10.91 -18.19 -6.44
CA TYR A 264 -10.78 -17.39 -5.23
C TYR A 264 -10.68 -15.90 -5.52
N LEU A 265 -10.63 -15.48 -6.79
CA LEU A 265 -10.55 -14.07 -7.17
C LEU A 265 -11.95 -13.46 -7.22
N VAL A 266 -12.06 -12.25 -6.69
CA VAL A 266 -13.25 -11.42 -6.75
C VAL A 266 -13.04 -10.35 -7.81
N ASP A 267 -14.03 -10.09 -8.65
CA ASP A 267 -13.83 -9.38 -9.93
C ASP A 267 -13.26 -7.97 -9.80
N GLU A 268 -13.67 -7.23 -8.76
CA GLU A 268 -13.29 -5.84 -8.57
C GLU A 268 -11.79 -5.68 -8.27
N ILE A 269 -11.25 -4.53 -8.70
CA ILE A 269 -9.89 -4.10 -8.38
C ILE A 269 -9.91 -2.72 -7.73
N PRO A 270 -8.86 -2.34 -6.98
CA PRO A 270 -8.82 -1.01 -6.40
C PRO A 270 -8.88 0.08 -7.47
N MET A 271 -9.66 1.15 -7.23
CA MET A 271 -9.72 2.26 -8.20
C MET A 271 -8.32 2.83 -8.47
N PHE A 272 -8.18 3.49 -9.62
CA PHE A 272 -6.94 4.09 -10.11
C PHE A 272 -5.84 3.10 -10.53
N THR A 273 -6.00 1.80 -10.26
CA THR A 273 -5.08 0.76 -10.73
C THR A 273 -5.38 0.39 -12.19
N LYS A 274 -4.38 -0.14 -12.90
CA LYS A 274 -4.56 -0.77 -14.21
C LYS A 274 -5.04 -2.20 -14.00
N GLN A 275 -6.21 -2.53 -14.56
CA GLN A 275 -6.68 -3.91 -14.59
C GLN A 275 -5.73 -4.78 -15.43
N LEU A 276 -5.32 -5.92 -14.85
CA LEU A 276 -4.56 -6.96 -15.51
C LEU A 276 -5.43 -8.19 -15.79
N HIS A 277 -6.22 -8.59 -14.79
CA HIS A 277 -7.17 -9.69 -14.81
C HIS A 277 -8.31 -9.38 -13.82
N LYS A 278 -9.40 -10.17 -13.81
CA LYS A 278 -10.41 -10.06 -12.74
C LYS A 278 -9.72 -10.23 -11.37
N GLY A 279 -9.99 -9.32 -10.44
CA GLY A 279 -9.35 -9.27 -9.13
C GLY A 279 -7.84 -8.97 -9.12
N VAL A 280 -7.20 -8.66 -10.25
CA VAL A 280 -5.76 -8.36 -10.31
C VAL A 280 -5.51 -7.00 -10.96
N GLY A 281 -4.95 -6.08 -10.16
CA GLY A 281 -4.60 -4.72 -10.58
C GLY A 281 -3.10 -4.44 -10.49
N TYR A 282 -2.65 -3.41 -11.18
CA TYR A 282 -1.27 -2.92 -11.10
C TYR A 282 -1.20 -1.41 -10.89
N ALA A 283 -0.25 -0.97 -10.06
CA ALA A 283 0.17 0.42 -9.99
C ALA A 283 1.63 0.57 -9.56
N GLU A 284 2.21 1.75 -9.82
CA GLU A 284 3.52 2.13 -9.31
C GLU A 284 3.42 2.76 -7.92
N ASP A 285 4.39 2.43 -7.08
CA ASP A 285 4.53 2.99 -5.74
C ASP A 285 4.82 4.51 -5.82
N PRO A 286 4.05 5.37 -5.13
CA PRO A 286 4.29 6.82 -5.15
C PRO A 286 5.60 7.24 -4.45
N GLY A 287 6.28 6.32 -3.76
CA GLY A 287 7.50 6.56 -2.99
C GLY A 287 7.22 7.04 -1.57
N LYS A 288 8.30 7.24 -0.80
CA LYS A 288 8.29 7.81 0.56
C LYS A 288 7.37 7.10 1.56
N GLY A 289 7.12 5.80 1.36
CA GLY A 289 6.24 5.01 2.22
C GLY A 289 4.75 5.34 2.11
N GLN A 290 4.33 6.13 1.11
CA GLN A 290 2.93 6.52 0.95
C GLN A 290 2.09 5.38 0.35
N SER A 291 0.87 5.18 0.87
CA SER A 291 -0.13 4.30 0.23
C SER A 291 -0.57 4.88 -1.13
N PHE A 292 -0.74 4.01 -2.13
CA PHE A 292 -1.10 4.43 -3.49
C PHE A 292 -2.52 5.00 -3.51
N GLY A 293 -3.49 4.28 -2.94
CA GLY A 293 -4.86 4.76 -2.81
C GLY A 293 -4.94 6.07 -2.03
N MET A 294 -4.21 6.19 -0.91
CA MET A 294 -4.20 7.43 -0.12
C MET A 294 -3.62 8.62 -0.89
N SER A 295 -2.57 8.41 -1.69
CA SER A 295 -1.95 9.44 -2.53
C SER A 295 -2.93 10.07 -3.51
N ARG A 296 -3.74 9.24 -4.18
CA ARG A 296 -4.75 9.70 -5.15
C ARG A 296 -5.98 10.26 -4.43
N SER A 297 -6.45 9.57 -3.39
CA SER A 297 -7.62 9.97 -2.59
C SER A 297 -7.41 11.34 -1.95
N SER A 298 -6.24 11.61 -1.36
CA SER A 298 -5.97 12.89 -0.72
C SER A 298 -5.93 14.04 -1.72
N THR A 299 -5.36 13.80 -2.90
CA THR A 299 -5.29 14.82 -3.96
C THR A 299 -6.67 15.17 -4.51
N ILE A 300 -7.55 14.17 -4.65
CA ILE A 300 -8.95 14.39 -5.06
C ILE A 300 -9.71 15.11 -3.95
N ALA A 301 -9.56 14.70 -2.68
CA ALA A 301 -10.20 15.34 -1.54
C ALA A 301 -9.81 16.82 -1.40
N GLU A 302 -8.52 17.13 -1.46
CA GLU A 302 -7.99 18.51 -1.44
C GLU A 302 -8.67 19.38 -2.51
N ALA A 303 -8.78 18.84 -3.74
CA ALA A 303 -9.39 19.55 -4.86
C ALA A 303 -10.91 19.71 -4.73
N LEU A 304 -11.61 18.74 -4.14
CA LEU A 304 -13.04 18.85 -3.85
C LEU A 304 -13.32 19.94 -2.81
N VAL A 305 -12.50 20.03 -1.76
CA VAL A 305 -12.60 21.10 -0.75
C VAL A 305 -12.29 22.46 -1.37
N GLU A 306 -11.26 22.56 -2.21
CA GLU A 306 -10.94 23.80 -2.95
C GLU A 306 -12.12 24.25 -3.82
N ALA A 307 -12.69 23.33 -4.60
CA ALA A 307 -13.83 23.61 -5.46
C ALA A 307 -15.08 24.04 -4.67
N PHE A 308 -15.32 23.41 -3.51
CA PHE A 308 -16.41 23.79 -2.61
C PHE A 308 -16.26 25.20 -2.06
N LEU A 309 -15.06 25.56 -1.57
CA LEU A 309 -14.79 26.89 -1.01
C LEU A 309 -14.88 28.02 -2.06
N GLN A 310 -14.71 27.67 -3.34
CA GLN A 310 -14.84 28.60 -4.47
C GLN A 310 -16.22 28.55 -5.13
N GLU A 311 -17.19 27.85 -4.53
CA GLU A 311 -18.57 27.71 -5.02
C GLU A 311 -18.64 27.24 -6.49
N GLN A 312 -17.72 26.36 -6.87
CA GLN A 312 -17.59 25.88 -8.24
C GLN A 312 -18.74 24.94 -8.64
N ASN A 313 -19.24 25.13 -9.87
CA ASN A 313 -20.19 24.21 -10.48
C ASN A 313 -19.53 22.87 -10.86
N ALA A 314 -20.33 21.87 -11.28
CA ALA A 314 -19.85 20.52 -11.58
C ALA A 314 -18.70 20.46 -12.61
N THR A 315 -18.78 21.26 -13.68
CA THR A 315 -17.74 21.32 -14.72
C THR A 315 -16.44 21.91 -14.16
N GLN A 316 -16.53 23.00 -13.41
CA GLN A 316 -15.39 23.63 -12.76
C GLN A 316 -14.74 22.68 -11.74
N ARG A 317 -15.56 22.01 -10.91
CA ARG A 317 -15.10 21.03 -9.91
C ARG A 317 -14.30 19.90 -10.55
N PHE A 318 -14.79 19.32 -11.65
CA PHE A 318 -14.05 18.31 -12.40
C PHE A 318 -12.70 18.83 -12.90
N ASN A 319 -12.67 20.02 -13.49
CA ASN A 319 -11.42 20.63 -13.97
C ASN A 319 -10.43 20.91 -12.83
N THR A 320 -10.91 21.35 -11.66
CA THR A 320 -10.08 21.56 -10.46
C THR A 320 -9.43 20.26 -10.00
N VAL A 321 -10.18 19.15 -9.95
CA VAL A 321 -9.62 17.83 -9.61
C VAL A 321 -8.57 17.39 -10.63
N VAL A 322 -8.85 17.52 -11.93
CA VAL A 322 -7.89 17.15 -12.99
C VAL A 322 -6.61 17.99 -12.90
N ASN A 323 -6.76 19.30 -12.68
CA ASN A 323 -5.62 20.21 -12.54
C ASN A 323 -4.79 19.89 -11.28
N SER A 324 -5.44 19.57 -10.16
CA SER A 324 -4.75 19.17 -8.92
C SER A 324 -3.93 17.89 -9.11
N LEU A 325 -4.52 16.87 -9.74
CA LEU A 325 -3.81 15.65 -10.12
C LEU A 325 -2.61 15.98 -11.03
N SER A 326 -2.81 16.79 -12.05
CA SER A 326 -1.77 17.16 -13.01
C SER A 326 -0.61 17.92 -12.36
N ARG A 327 -0.87 18.82 -11.40
CA ARG A 327 0.18 19.55 -10.65
C ARG A 327 1.07 18.59 -9.85
N LYS A 328 0.53 17.45 -9.39
CA LYS A 328 1.29 16.38 -8.74
C LYS A 328 1.90 15.37 -9.73
N GLY A 329 1.79 15.62 -11.03
CA GLY A 329 2.32 14.75 -12.09
C GLY A 329 1.46 13.51 -12.37
N MET A 330 0.20 13.51 -11.94
CA MET A 330 -0.75 12.43 -12.19
C MET A 330 -1.67 12.80 -13.35
N SER A 331 -1.74 11.94 -14.37
CA SER A 331 -2.66 12.10 -15.51
C SER A 331 -3.72 11.01 -15.50
N LEU A 332 -4.96 11.35 -15.88
CA LEU A 332 -6.06 10.39 -15.97
C LEU A 332 -5.80 9.29 -17.00
N ASP A 333 -4.99 9.51 -18.03
CA ASP A 333 -4.66 8.43 -18.99
C ASP A 333 -3.77 7.34 -18.37
N ARG A 334 -3.08 7.64 -17.27
CA ARG A 334 -2.07 6.76 -16.66
C ARG A 334 -1.98 6.94 -15.14
N LEU A 335 -3.12 7.04 -14.47
CA LEU A 335 -3.20 7.37 -13.04
C LEU A 335 -2.53 6.32 -12.12
N HIS A 336 -2.41 5.09 -12.62
CA HIS A 336 -1.67 3.98 -12.02
C HIS A 336 -0.14 4.12 -12.09
N LEU A 337 0.40 5.07 -12.87
CA LEU A 337 1.85 5.27 -13.05
C LEU A 337 2.33 6.54 -12.34
N ASN A 338 3.62 6.59 -12.07
CA ASN A 338 4.34 7.77 -11.63
C ASN A 338 4.66 8.69 -12.81
N LYS A 339 4.83 9.98 -12.48
CA LYS A 339 5.10 11.05 -13.46
C LYS A 339 6.34 10.81 -14.32
N HIS A 340 7.35 10.15 -13.75
CA HIS A 340 8.67 9.95 -14.35
C HIS A 340 8.79 8.63 -15.13
N THR A 341 7.71 7.87 -15.26
CA THR A 341 7.76 6.56 -15.90
C THR A 341 7.90 6.72 -17.42
N ALA A 342 9.14 6.57 -17.89
CA ALA A 342 9.50 6.63 -19.30
C ALA A 342 9.10 5.36 -20.06
N LEU A 343 9.36 4.19 -19.47
CA LEU A 343 8.98 2.88 -20.03
C LEU A 343 7.73 2.38 -19.32
N THR A 344 6.61 2.38 -20.04
CA THR A 344 5.36 1.81 -19.52
C THR A 344 5.45 0.30 -19.56
N PRO A 345 5.23 -0.41 -18.44
CA PRO A 345 5.25 -1.87 -18.44
C PRO A 345 4.21 -2.45 -19.40
N THR A 346 4.61 -3.48 -20.13
CA THR A 346 3.69 -4.27 -20.97
C THR A 346 3.26 -5.51 -20.20
N PHE A 347 1.97 -5.81 -20.19
CA PHE A 347 1.43 -6.96 -19.49
C PHE A 347 0.94 -7.98 -20.50
N PRO A 348 1.22 -9.27 -20.32
CA PRO A 348 0.62 -10.30 -21.14
C PRO A 348 -0.89 -10.36 -20.89
N THR A 349 -1.60 -11.03 -21.78
CA THR A 349 -2.96 -11.48 -21.50
C THR A 349 -2.90 -12.63 -20.49
N TYR A 350 -3.79 -12.58 -19.51
CA TYR A 350 -4.03 -13.66 -18.56
C TYR A 350 -5.34 -14.29 -19.00
N GLU A 351 -5.25 -15.48 -19.59
CA GLU A 351 -6.39 -16.28 -20.07
C GLU A 351 -6.96 -17.16 -18.96
#